data_AF-A0A1M7IFL7-F1
#
_entry.id   AF-A0A1M7IFL7-F1
#
_cell.length_a   1.000
_cell.length_b   1.000
_cell.length_c   1.000
_cell.angle_alpha   90.00
_cell.angle_beta   90.00
_cell.angle_gamma   90.00
#
_symmetry.space_group_name_H-M   'P 1'
#
loop_
_entity.id
_entity.type
_entity.pdbx_description
1 polymer ?
#
loop_
_entity_poly.entity_id
_entity_poly.type
_entity_poly.pdbx_seq_one_letter_code
_entity_poly.pdbx_strand_id
1 'polypeptide(L)'
;MKKIFLAALAVSVAFALSGCKGANEKRGDEHLENQRYRNAINSYLDALKKGKVSDEFYDNFTLALVRGANIEAKSNINSDLISGYFDKAATNISKVQKPEVIEEFVTSYATIGKQQAAQQGLDYGSTLQAFAKIDTALSIAKRMNVGEASVKTIRTEAENLYVGPALAEANDETDPVVCEYYLLRIAEIAPENADVKAALNKSRKGTRGYFLIFGENIPDPSGKNRVDKWGYVMALPTIKITPTSLSGELQFWASTGNNTVLDPANITLVSTEGKSVNAKAGTGWCEAEVLVGKKGDEKIEKKRQNLKAGEKGKLMNEFQCGLNVTFNFEKGFVPDYIQYKDEFGIGKKFLGQ
;
A
#
# COMPACT_ATOMS: atom_id res chain seq x y z
N MET A 1 -28.56 16.62 78.86
CA MET A 1 -28.23 17.16 77.52
C MET A 1 -27.51 16.04 76.76
N LYS A 2 -28.18 15.21 75.93
CA LYS A 2 -28.49 15.42 74.49
C LYS A 2 -27.28 16.03 73.77
N LYS A 3 -26.58 15.42 72.80
CA LYS A 3 -26.82 14.26 71.93
C LYS A 3 -25.47 13.75 71.40
N ILE A 4 -25.39 12.43 71.19
CA ILE A 4 -24.46 11.73 70.30
C ILE A 4 -24.86 12.05 68.84
N PHE A 5 -23.87 12.10 67.93
CA PHE A 5 -23.89 11.61 66.52
C PHE A 5 -23.27 12.55 65.48
N LEU A 6 -22.49 11.91 64.59
CA LEU A 6 -22.09 12.26 63.22
C LEU A 6 -20.72 12.92 63.01
N ALA A 7 -19.70 12.06 63.00
CA ALA A 7 -18.81 12.01 61.85
C ALA A 7 -19.62 11.63 60.60
N ALA A 8 -19.72 12.53 59.61
CA ALA A 8 -20.02 12.24 58.21
C ALA A 8 -19.94 13.54 57.38
N LEU A 9 -19.29 13.49 56.23
CA LEU A 9 -19.18 14.55 55.22
C LEU A 9 -18.30 15.77 55.55
N ALA A 10 -16.99 15.54 55.61
CA ALA A 10 -16.04 16.47 55.00
C ALA A 10 -15.21 15.72 53.95
N VAL A 11 -15.88 14.93 53.11
CA VAL A 11 -15.39 14.66 51.75
C VAL A 11 -15.78 15.89 50.95
N SER A 12 -15.08 17.00 51.18
CA SER A 12 -15.01 18.08 50.22
C SER A 12 -14.21 17.55 49.04
N VAL A 13 -14.93 16.81 48.18
CA VAL A 13 -14.53 16.55 46.81
C VAL A 13 -14.08 17.89 46.27
N ALA A 14 -12.80 17.98 45.93
CA ALA A 14 -12.30 19.02 45.06
C ALA A 14 -12.99 18.85 43.71
N PHE A 15 -14.23 19.34 43.59
CA PHE A 15 -14.90 19.66 42.34
C PHE A 15 -14.17 20.89 41.77
N ALA A 16 -12.95 20.66 41.28
CA ALA A 16 -12.27 21.61 40.43
C ALA A 16 -12.97 21.59 39.06
N LEU A 17 -13.94 22.49 38.89
CA LEU A 17 -14.30 23.15 37.63
C LEU A 17 -14.49 22.25 36.38
N SER A 18 -15.17 21.11 36.50
CA SER A 18 -15.78 20.45 35.34
C SER A 18 -17.12 21.11 35.03
N GLY A 19 -17.32 21.54 33.78
CA GLY A 19 -18.64 22.02 33.35
C GLY A 19 -19.70 20.96 33.63
N CYS A 20 -20.82 21.32 34.28
CA CYS A 20 -21.87 20.37 34.65
C CYS A 20 -22.28 19.51 33.44
N LYS A 21 -22.00 18.20 33.52
CA LYS A 21 -22.33 17.19 32.52
C LYS A 21 -23.82 17.27 32.16
N GLY A 22 -24.11 17.44 30.86
CA GLY A 22 -25.48 17.61 30.37
C GLY A 22 -26.30 16.32 30.50
N ALA A 23 -27.63 16.43 30.56
CA ALA A 23 -28.52 15.26 30.70
C ALA A 23 -28.37 14.21 29.58
N ASN A 24 -28.00 14.62 28.36
CA ASN A 24 -27.72 13.69 27.26
C ASN A 24 -26.39 12.95 27.46
N GLU A 25 -25.37 13.64 27.95
CA GLU A 25 -24.07 13.04 28.22
C GLU A 25 -24.17 12.03 29.36
N LYS A 26 -24.87 12.36 30.46
CA LYS A 26 -25.13 11.42 31.55
C LYS A 26 -25.86 10.16 31.08
N ARG A 27 -26.89 10.30 30.23
CA ARG A 27 -27.56 9.14 29.62
C ARG A 27 -26.62 8.33 28.71
N GLY A 28 -25.69 9.01 28.02
CA GLY A 28 -24.63 8.38 27.27
C GLY A 28 -23.75 7.49 28.14
N ASP A 29 -23.31 7.99 29.29
CA ASP A 29 -22.50 7.23 30.26
C ASP A 29 -23.27 6.01 30.79
N GLU A 30 -24.52 6.21 31.22
CA GLU A 30 -25.38 5.12 31.70
C GLU A 30 -25.55 4.03 30.63
N HIS A 31 -25.73 4.41 29.36
CA HIS A 31 -25.81 3.44 28.26
C HIS A 31 -24.47 2.76 27.97
N LEU A 32 -23.34 3.46 28.11
CA LEU A 32 -22.01 2.90 27.94
C LEU A 32 -21.72 1.85 29.02
N GLU A 33 -21.99 2.15 30.29
CA GLU A 33 -21.85 1.21 31.42
C GLU A 33 -22.72 -0.04 31.23
N ASN A 34 -23.94 0.14 30.73
CA ASN A 34 -24.87 -0.94 30.42
C ASN A 34 -24.58 -1.64 29.06
N GLN A 35 -23.46 -1.34 28.41
CA GLN A 35 -23.04 -1.92 27.12
C GLN A 35 -24.04 -1.72 25.97
N ARG A 36 -24.90 -0.70 26.05
CA ARG A 36 -25.88 -0.32 25.01
C ARG A 36 -25.25 0.70 24.07
N TYR A 37 -24.19 0.29 23.35
CA TYR A 37 -23.29 1.20 22.62
C TYR A 37 -24.00 2.09 21.58
N ARG A 38 -24.97 1.56 20.80
CA ARG A 38 -25.74 2.38 19.85
C ARG A 38 -26.52 3.50 20.55
N ASN A 39 -27.12 3.21 21.72
CA ASN A 39 -27.85 4.20 22.50
C ASN A 39 -26.90 5.21 23.15
N ALA A 40 -25.72 4.76 23.60
CA ALA A 40 -24.68 5.63 24.13
C ALA A 40 -24.19 6.62 23.05
N ILE A 41 -23.84 6.12 21.86
CA ILE A 41 -23.41 6.92 20.70
C ILE A 41 -24.46 7.99 20.35
N ASN A 42 -25.74 7.60 20.23
CA ASN A 42 -26.81 8.56 19.93
C ASN A 42 -26.93 9.65 21.00
N SER A 43 -26.81 9.27 22.28
CA SER A 43 -26.88 10.22 23.40
C SER A 43 -25.69 11.20 23.39
N TYR A 44 -24.48 10.73 23.08
CA TYR A 44 -23.31 11.60 22.93
C TYR A 44 -23.40 12.51 21.70
N LEU A 45 -23.91 12.04 20.57
CA LEU A 45 -24.17 12.87 19.40
C LEU A 45 -25.15 14.01 19.73
N ASP A 46 -26.20 13.73 20.49
CA ASP A 46 -27.15 14.75 20.92
C ASP A 46 -26.60 15.68 22.01
N ALA A 47 -25.65 15.23 22.83
CA ALA A 47 -24.91 16.11 23.74
C ALA A 47 -24.00 17.06 22.96
N LEU A 48 -23.28 16.56 21.95
CA LEU A 48 -22.38 17.34 21.11
C LEU A 48 -23.11 18.44 20.33
N LYS A 49 -24.31 18.16 19.80
CA LYS A 49 -25.15 19.16 19.12
C LYS A 49 -25.51 20.37 20.00
N LYS A 50 -25.58 20.17 21.33
CA LYS A 50 -25.91 21.24 22.29
C LYS A 50 -24.68 22.10 22.66
N GLY A 51 -23.47 21.71 22.24
CA GLY A 51 -22.25 22.51 22.30
C GLY A 51 -21.57 22.63 23.68
N LYS A 52 -22.17 22.13 24.76
CA LYS A 52 -21.54 22.07 26.09
C LYS A 52 -21.38 20.61 26.51
N VAL A 53 -20.13 20.15 26.54
CA VAL A 53 -19.74 18.79 26.92
C VAL A 53 -18.69 18.85 28.04
N SER A 54 -18.64 17.84 28.90
CA SER A 54 -17.62 17.77 29.96
C SER A 54 -16.24 17.36 29.43
N ASP A 55 -15.22 17.42 30.29
CA ASP A 55 -13.85 17.00 29.94
C ASP A 55 -13.77 15.49 29.62
N GLU A 56 -14.58 14.66 30.29
CA GLU A 56 -14.62 13.20 30.09
C GLU A 56 -15.40 12.80 28.82
N PHE A 57 -16.11 13.74 28.19
CA PHE A 57 -17.01 13.45 27.07
C PHE A 57 -16.29 12.72 25.94
N TYR A 58 -15.12 13.21 25.54
CA TYR A 58 -14.40 12.64 24.39
C TYR A 58 -13.81 11.28 24.68
N ASP A 59 -13.42 11.00 25.93
CA ASP A 59 -12.99 9.68 26.37
C ASP A 59 -14.15 8.68 26.23
N ASN A 60 -15.30 8.98 26.86
CA ASN A 60 -16.43 8.06 26.91
C ASN A 60 -17.12 7.90 25.54
N PHE A 61 -17.20 8.98 24.75
CA PHE A 61 -17.75 8.90 23.41
C PHE A 61 -16.87 8.05 22.48
N THR A 62 -15.54 8.20 22.58
CA THR A 62 -14.59 7.39 21.83
C THR A 62 -14.69 5.92 22.23
N LEU A 63 -14.76 5.61 23.53
CA LEU A 63 -14.99 4.25 24.02
C LEU A 63 -16.29 3.65 23.47
N ALA A 64 -17.38 4.41 23.47
CA ALA A 64 -18.66 3.93 22.93
C ALA A 64 -18.57 3.57 21.45
N LEU A 65 -17.86 4.38 20.64
CA LEU A 65 -17.62 4.11 19.22
C LEU A 65 -16.75 2.86 19.02
N VAL A 66 -15.62 2.76 19.72
CA VAL A 66 -14.69 1.62 19.61
C VAL A 66 -15.36 0.31 20.02
N ARG A 67 -16.04 0.30 21.17
CA ARG A 67 -16.74 -0.90 21.67
C ARG A 67 -17.96 -1.24 20.81
N GLY A 68 -18.67 -0.23 20.29
CA GLY A 68 -19.72 -0.42 19.30
C GLY A 68 -19.21 -1.11 18.04
N ALA A 69 -18.05 -0.69 17.52
CA ALA A 69 -17.39 -1.33 16.39
C ALA A 69 -16.97 -2.77 16.68
N ASN A 70 -16.44 -3.05 17.88
CA ASN A 70 -16.08 -4.40 18.29
C ASN A 70 -17.30 -5.34 18.39
N ILE A 71 -18.46 -4.85 18.82
CA ILE A 71 -19.70 -5.64 18.80
C ILE A 71 -20.17 -5.90 17.36
N GLU A 72 -20.17 -4.87 16.52
CA GLU A 72 -20.54 -5.01 15.11
C GLU A 72 -19.61 -6.01 14.39
N ALA A 73 -18.31 -5.95 14.64
CA ALA A 73 -17.29 -6.85 14.10
C ALA A 73 -17.51 -8.32 14.46
N LYS A 74 -18.06 -8.61 15.64
CA LYS A 74 -18.43 -9.98 16.04
C LYS A 74 -19.59 -10.53 15.21
N SER A 75 -20.49 -9.68 14.74
CA SER A 75 -21.63 -10.08 13.91
C SER A 75 -21.27 -10.12 12.43
N ASN A 76 -20.58 -9.09 11.94
CA ASN A 76 -20.10 -8.99 10.57
C ASN A 76 -18.83 -8.14 10.54
N ILE A 77 -17.68 -8.78 10.45
CA ILE A 77 -16.36 -8.12 10.38
C ILE A 77 -16.18 -7.21 9.16
N ASN A 78 -17.01 -7.37 8.13
CA ASN A 78 -17.00 -6.58 6.90
C ASN A 78 -18.13 -5.52 6.87
N SER A 79 -18.76 -5.23 8.01
CA SER A 79 -19.80 -4.20 8.11
C SER A 79 -19.22 -2.80 7.90
N ASP A 80 -19.80 -2.02 6.99
CA ASP A 80 -19.42 -0.62 6.74
C ASP A 80 -19.55 0.26 8.00
N LEU A 81 -20.43 -0.14 8.93
CA LEU A 81 -20.61 0.56 10.22
C LEU A 81 -19.33 0.59 11.05
N ILE A 82 -18.47 -0.44 10.93
CA ILE A 82 -17.19 -0.51 11.64
C ILE A 82 -16.31 0.67 11.23
N SER A 83 -16.12 0.88 9.93
CA SER A 83 -15.35 2.01 9.40
C SER A 83 -15.94 3.34 9.87
N GLY A 84 -17.27 3.49 9.80
CA GLY A 84 -17.96 4.70 10.27
C GLY A 84 -17.73 5.01 11.75
N TYR A 85 -17.70 3.99 12.62
CA TYR A 85 -17.39 4.17 14.03
C TYR A 85 -15.93 4.58 14.27
N PHE A 86 -14.97 3.93 13.61
CA PHE A 86 -13.54 4.26 13.75
C PHE A 86 -13.19 5.61 13.15
N ASP A 87 -13.74 5.98 12.00
CA ASP A 87 -13.54 7.30 11.40
C ASP A 87 -14.02 8.38 12.37
N LYS A 88 -15.20 8.21 12.97
CA LYS A 88 -15.72 9.15 13.96
C LYS A 88 -14.85 9.20 15.21
N ALA A 89 -14.41 8.06 15.72
CA ALA A 89 -13.53 7.99 16.87
C ALA A 89 -12.16 8.66 16.60
N ALA A 90 -11.61 8.49 15.39
CA ALA A 90 -10.38 9.14 14.96
C ALA A 90 -10.51 10.67 14.94
N THR A 91 -11.69 11.22 14.60
CA THR A 91 -11.92 12.68 14.70
C THR A 91 -11.90 13.22 16.13
N ASN A 92 -12.15 12.36 17.12
CA ASN A 92 -12.15 12.73 18.54
C ASN A 92 -10.79 12.48 19.21
N ILE A 93 -9.90 11.68 18.60
CA ILE A 93 -8.72 11.11 19.28
C ILE A 93 -7.75 12.16 19.84
N SER A 94 -7.67 13.36 19.25
CA SER A 94 -6.82 14.44 19.74
C SER A 94 -7.36 15.15 20.98
N LYS A 95 -8.63 14.89 21.34
CA LYS A 95 -9.32 15.45 22.50
C LYS A 95 -9.49 14.43 23.64
N VAL A 96 -9.14 13.18 23.38
CA VAL A 96 -9.10 12.11 24.38
C VAL A 96 -7.95 12.38 25.34
N GLN A 97 -8.22 12.36 26.64
CA GLN A 97 -7.25 12.66 27.69
C GLN A 97 -6.66 11.37 28.28
N LYS A 98 -7.43 10.28 28.27
CA LYS A 98 -7.08 8.99 28.88
C LYS A 98 -6.26 8.12 27.91
N PRO A 99 -4.98 7.80 28.22
CA PRO A 99 -4.15 6.93 27.39
C PRO A 99 -4.79 5.56 27.13
N GLU A 100 -5.48 4.99 28.11
CA GLU A 100 -6.16 3.70 27.99
C GLU A 100 -7.25 3.70 26.90
N VAL A 101 -7.90 4.83 26.65
CA VAL A 101 -8.91 4.96 25.59
C VAL A 101 -8.24 5.01 24.22
N ILE A 102 -7.10 5.70 24.12
CA ILE A 102 -6.29 5.73 22.89
C ILE A 102 -5.76 4.33 22.59
N GLU A 103 -5.27 3.62 23.61
CA GLU A 103 -4.78 2.24 23.47
C GLU A 103 -5.89 1.29 23.02
N GLU A 104 -7.09 1.37 23.61
CA GLU A 104 -8.25 0.56 23.21
C GLU A 104 -8.64 0.84 21.76
N PHE A 105 -8.62 2.10 21.32
CA PHE A 105 -8.88 2.50 19.94
C PHE A 105 -7.86 1.86 18.97
N VAL A 106 -6.55 2.11 19.16
CA VAL A 106 -5.54 1.65 18.20
C VAL A 106 -5.44 0.13 18.15
N THR A 107 -5.55 -0.53 19.31
CA THR A 107 -5.49 -1.99 19.41
C THR A 107 -6.71 -2.64 18.77
N SER A 108 -7.90 -2.09 19.00
CA SER A 108 -9.15 -2.63 18.41
C SER A 108 -9.17 -2.44 16.89
N TYR A 109 -8.76 -1.26 16.40
CA TYR A 109 -8.72 -0.98 14.95
C TYR A 109 -7.72 -1.89 14.23
N ALA A 110 -6.53 -2.07 14.80
CA ALA A 110 -5.51 -2.99 14.29
C ALA A 110 -6.00 -4.45 14.33
N THR A 111 -6.67 -4.86 15.41
CA THR A 111 -7.17 -6.24 15.55
C THR A 111 -8.24 -6.55 14.51
N ILE A 112 -9.15 -5.61 14.25
CA ILE A 112 -10.14 -5.75 13.18
C ILE A 112 -9.45 -5.84 11.82
N GLY A 113 -8.45 -4.98 11.55
CA GLY A 113 -7.63 -5.08 10.34
C GLY A 113 -6.97 -6.45 10.19
N LYS A 114 -6.39 -7.01 11.26
CA LYS A 114 -5.83 -8.36 11.26
C LYS A 114 -6.90 -9.43 10.95
N GLN A 115 -8.07 -9.35 11.58
CA GLN A 115 -9.15 -10.30 11.36
C GLN A 115 -9.68 -10.26 9.92
N GLN A 116 -9.80 -9.06 9.35
CA GLN A 116 -10.14 -8.87 7.94
C GLN A 116 -9.05 -9.49 7.05
N ALA A 117 -7.77 -9.15 7.26
CA ALA A 117 -6.66 -9.67 6.45
C ALA A 117 -6.52 -11.21 6.49
N ALA A 118 -6.99 -11.85 7.56
CA ALA A 118 -6.96 -13.30 7.71
C ALA A 118 -8.13 -14.04 7.03
N GLN A 119 -9.10 -13.33 6.45
CA GLN A 119 -10.21 -13.98 5.73
C GLN A 119 -9.73 -14.59 4.41
N GLN A 120 -10.12 -15.84 4.17
CA GLN A 120 -9.84 -16.51 2.90
C GLN A 120 -10.72 -15.95 1.77
N GLY A 121 -10.18 -15.91 0.55
CA GLY A 121 -10.92 -15.51 -0.65
C GLY A 121 -11.19 -14.00 -0.76
N LEU A 122 -10.50 -13.18 0.02
CA LEU A 122 -10.55 -11.73 -0.16
C LEU A 122 -9.85 -11.31 -1.45
N ASP A 123 -10.43 -10.33 -2.14
CA ASP A 123 -9.71 -9.65 -3.20
C ASP A 123 -8.54 -8.82 -2.63
N TYR A 124 -7.60 -8.49 -3.52
CA TYR A 124 -6.39 -7.76 -3.14
C TYR A 124 -6.72 -6.36 -2.58
N GLY A 125 -7.73 -5.68 -3.12
CA GLY A 125 -8.15 -4.37 -2.63
C GLY A 125 -8.65 -4.43 -1.19
N SER A 126 -9.47 -5.43 -0.86
CA SER A 126 -9.93 -5.69 0.51
C SER A 126 -8.76 -6.00 1.46
N THR A 127 -7.78 -6.78 1.00
CA THR A 127 -6.56 -7.07 1.77
C THR A 127 -5.78 -5.78 2.07
N LEU A 128 -5.57 -4.92 1.08
CA LEU A 128 -4.91 -3.63 1.28
C LEU A 128 -5.67 -2.73 2.26
N GLN A 129 -7.00 -2.69 2.17
CA GLN A 129 -7.82 -1.93 3.11
C GLN A 129 -7.72 -2.47 4.53
N ALA A 130 -7.57 -3.77 4.72
CA ALA A 130 -7.37 -4.39 6.02
C ALA A 130 -6.02 -3.96 6.63
N PHE A 131 -4.93 -4.06 5.88
CA PHE A 131 -3.61 -3.59 6.32
C PHE A 131 -3.56 -2.07 6.54
N ALA A 132 -4.25 -1.27 5.72
CA ALA A 132 -4.34 0.17 5.88
C ALA A 132 -4.96 0.58 7.24
N LYS A 133 -5.90 -0.20 7.78
CA LYS A 133 -6.44 0.02 9.15
C LYS A 133 -5.35 -0.17 10.20
N ILE A 134 -4.57 -1.24 10.08
CA ILE A 134 -3.45 -1.53 11.00
C ILE A 134 -2.40 -0.43 10.92
N ASP A 135 -2.01 -0.01 9.72
CA ASP A 135 -0.99 1.02 9.51
C ASP A 135 -1.48 2.40 9.99
N THR A 136 -2.78 2.70 9.83
CA THR A 136 -3.41 3.90 10.38
C THR A 136 -3.41 3.86 11.91
N ALA A 137 -3.78 2.73 12.52
CA ALA A 137 -3.69 2.53 13.95
C ALA A 137 -2.25 2.74 14.46
N LEU A 138 -1.26 2.22 13.74
CA LEU A 138 0.17 2.38 14.08
C LEU A 138 0.61 3.84 13.99
N SER A 139 0.16 4.57 12.96
CA SER A 139 0.42 5.99 12.79
C SER A 139 -0.17 6.81 13.94
N ILE A 140 -1.40 6.52 14.35
CA ILE A 140 -2.05 7.16 15.50
C ILE A 140 -1.33 6.80 16.80
N ALA A 141 -1.00 5.53 17.01
CA ALA A 141 -0.28 5.05 18.19
C ALA A 141 1.07 5.77 18.37
N LYS A 142 1.84 5.93 17.28
CA LYS A 142 3.08 6.71 17.27
C LYS A 142 2.86 8.19 17.59
N ARG A 143 1.88 8.81 16.94
CA ARG A 143 1.57 10.24 17.15
C ARG A 143 1.15 10.54 18.57
N MET A 144 0.38 9.64 19.18
CA MET A 144 -0.11 9.79 20.55
C MET A 144 0.86 9.23 21.61
N ASN A 145 1.94 8.55 21.18
CA ASN A 145 2.89 7.84 22.03
C ASN A 145 2.22 6.81 22.96
N VAL A 146 1.24 6.07 22.45
CA VAL A 146 0.44 5.07 23.20
C VAL A 146 0.20 3.84 22.33
N GLY A 147 0.43 2.63 22.86
CA GLY A 147 0.07 1.37 22.21
C GLY A 147 0.91 0.96 20.99
N GLU A 148 2.02 1.65 20.67
CA GLU A 148 2.83 1.37 19.47
C GLU A 148 3.33 -0.08 19.42
N ALA A 149 3.83 -0.61 20.55
CA ALA A 149 4.35 -1.98 20.62
C ALA A 149 3.25 -3.01 20.32
N SER A 150 2.07 -2.85 20.94
CA SER A 150 0.91 -3.72 20.73
C SER A 150 0.47 -3.74 19.27
N VAL A 151 0.38 -2.56 18.63
CA VAL A 151 -0.02 -2.47 17.22
C VAL A 151 1.05 -3.05 16.29
N LYS A 152 2.35 -2.87 16.58
CA LYS A 152 3.43 -3.53 15.82
C LYS A 152 3.32 -5.05 15.88
N THR A 153 3.07 -5.62 17.07
CA THR A 153 2.86 -7.06 17.22
C THR A 153 1.69 -7.53 16.36
N ILE A 154 0.53 -6.84 16.42
CA ILE A 154 -0.64 -7.17 15.61
C ILE A 154 -0.33 -7.09 14.11
N ARG A 155 0.43 -6.08 13.68
CA ARG A 155 0.85 -5.91 12.28
C ARG A 155 1.73 -7.05 11.79
N THR A 156 2.68 -7.51 12.60
CA THR A 156 3.52 -8.67 12.29
C THR A 156 2.70 -9.96 12.25
N GLU A 157 1.77 -10.15 13.19
CA GLU A 157 0.85 -11.30 13.17
C GLU A 157 -0.02 -11.33 11.92
N ALA A 158 -0.60 -10.19 11.53
CA ALA A 158 -1.39 -10.06 10.31
C ALA A 158 -0.57 -10.39 9.06
N GLU A 159 0.67 -9.90 8.99
CA GLU A 159 1.60 -10.21 7.91
C GLU A 159 1.86 -11.71 7.82
N ASN A 160 2.19 -12.36 8.93
CA ASN A 160 2.47 -13.80 8.96
C ASN A 160 1.25 -14.64 8.55
N LEU A 161 0.03 -14.22 8.92
CA LEU A 161 -1.21 -14.88 8.52
C LEU A 161 -1.50 -14.75 7.02
N TYR A 162 -1.10 -13.64 6.41
CA TYR A 162 -1.30 -13.38 4.99
C TYR A 162 -0.22 -14.03 4.10
N VAL A 163 1.05 -13.85 4.47
CA VAL A 163 2.20 -14.18 3.62
C VAL A 163 2.27 -15.68 3.31
N GLY A 164 2.03 -16.56 4.28
CA GLY A 164 2.14 -18.01 4.09
C GLY A 164 1.22 -18.53 2.97
N PRO A 165 -0.11 -18.37 3.08
CA PRO A 165 -1.05 -18.78 2.04
C PRO A 165 -0.82 -18.08 0.70
N ALA A 166 -0.58 -16.77 0.71
CA ALA A 166 -0.39 -16.00 -0.52
C ALA A 166 0.89 -16.42 -1.27
N LEU A 167 1.98 -16.72 -0.57
CA LEU A 167 3.20 -17.24 -1.19
C LEU A 167 3.01 -18.63 -1.78
N ALA A 168 2.24 -19.51 -1.12
CA ALA A 168 1.93 -20.83 -1.67
C ALA A 168 1.17 -20.68 -3.00
N GLU A 169 0.10 -19.87 -3.02
CA GLU A 169 -0.67 -19.58 -4.22
C GLU A 169 0.18 -18.98 -5.34
N ALA A 170 1.04 -18.00 -5.01
CA ALA A 170 1.92 -17.37 -6.00
C ALA A 170 2.95 -18.35 -6.59
N ASN A 171 3.43 -19.32 -5.80
CA ASN A 171 4.41 -20.31 -6.26
C ASN A 171 3.78 -21.46 -7.06
N ASP A 172 2.49 -21.72 -6.87
CA ASP A 172 1.73 -22.71 -7.65
C ASP A 172 1.31 -22.18 -9.04
N GLU A 173 1.42 -20.87 -9.26
CA GLU A 173 1.16 -20.25 -10.57
C GLU A 173 2.22 -20.65 -11.61
N THR A 174 1.74 -21.08 -12.77
CA THR A 174 2.58 -21.59 -13.87
C THR A 174 3.00 -20.51 -14.85
N ASP A 175 2.19 -19.45 -15.03
CA ASP A 175 2.57 -18.30 -15.84
C ASP A 175 3.58 -17.45 -15.06
N PRO A 176 4.84 -17.31 -15.55
CA PRO A 176 5.88 -16.60 -14.82
C PRO A 176 5.57 -15.10 -14.62
N VAL A 177 4.80 -14.48 -15.54
CA VAL A 177 4.39 -13.08 -15.41
C VAL A 177 3.31 -12.93 -14.35
N VAL A 178 2.33 -13.83 -14.32
CA VAL A 178 1.27 -13.84 -13.29
C VAL A 178 1.85 -14.17 -11.91
N CYS A 179 2.80 -15.11 -11.83
CA CYS A 179 3.54 -15.43 -10.62
C CYS A 179 4.27 -14.21 -10.05
N GLU A 180 5.07 -13.48 -10.87
CA GLU A 180 5.75 -12.26 -10.38
C GLU A 180 4.74 -11.22 -9.91
N TYR A 181 3.62 -11.07 -10.61
CA TYR A 181 2.57 -10.14 -10.26
C TYR A 181 1.96 -10.44 -8.87
N TYR A 182 1.69 -11.72 -8.56
CA TYR A 182 1.26 -12.11 -7.22
C TYR A 182 2.35 -11.88 -6.16
N LEU A 183 3.62 -12.15 -6.46
CA LEU A 183 4.71 -11.86 -5.53
C LEU A 183 4.88 -10.36 -5.26
N LEU A 184 4.66 -9.50 -6.25
CA LEU A 184 4.69 -8.05 -6.09
C LEU A 184 3.56 -7.55 -5.18
N ARG A 185 2.36 -8.15 -5.27
CA ARG A 185 1.25 -7.86 -4.35
C ARG A 185 1.62 -8.19 -2.90
N ILE A 186 2.25 -9.35 -2.70
CA ILE A 186 2.68 -9.77 -1.37
C ILE A 186 3.78 -8.83 -0.85
N ALA A 187 4.72 -8.42 -1.70
CA ALA A 187 5.80 -7.49 -1.35
C ALA A 187 5.31 -6.07 -1.03
N GLU A 188 4.13 -5.64 -1.49
CA GLU A 188 3.54 -4.35 -1.07
C GLU A 188 3.10 -4.41 0.41
N ILE A 189 2.60 -5.57 0.85
CA ILE A 189 2.13 -5.80 2.22
C ILE A 189 3.30 -6.15 3.15
N ALA A 190 4.23 -6.98 2.66
CA ALA A 190 5.32 -7.56 3.43
C ALA A 190 6.68 -7.29 2.76
N PRO A 191 7.07 -6.01 2.56
CA PRO A 191 8.24 -5.65 1.77
C PRO A 191 9.56 -6.16 2.37
N GLU A 192 9.60 -6.34 3.68
CA GLU A 192 10.79 -6.78 4.41
C GLU A 192 10.85 -8.29 4.66
N ASN A 193 9.79 -9.04 4.30
CA ASN A 193 9.74 -10.47 4.51
C ASN A 193 10.77 -11.20 3.64
N ALA A 194 11.62 -12.01 4.27
CA ALA A 194 12.75 -12.66 3.60
C ALA A 194 12.31 -13.68 2.54
N ASP A 195 11.24 -14.45 2.81
CA ASP A 195 10.71 -15.46 1.89
C ASP A 195 10.09 -14.80 0.66
N VAL A 196 9.37 -13.70 0.86
CA VAL A 196 8.81 -12.88 -0.23
C VAL A 196 9.92 -12.31 -1.10
N LYS A 197 10.97 -11.72 -0.50
CA LYS A 197 12.13 -11.21 -1.23
C LYS A 197 12.83 -12.30 -2.03
N ALA A 198 13.02 -13.48 -1.43
CA ALA A 198 13.67 -14.61 -2.10
C ALA A 198 12.85 -15.12 -3.29
N ALA A 199 11.54 -15.31 -3.11
CA ALA A 199 10.63 -15.73 -4.17
C ALA A 199 10.58 -14.70 -5.31
N LEU A 200 10.46 -13.41 -4.99
CA LEU A 200 10.43 -12.33 -5.96
C LEU A 200 11.75 -12.22 -6.75
N ASN A 201 12.90 -12.36 -6.08
CA ASN A 201 14.21 -12.38 -6.76
C ASN A 201 14.34 -13.57 -7.71
N LYS A 202 13.87 -14.76 -7.32
CA LYS A 202 13.84 -15.95 -8.18
C LYS A 202 12.94 -15.71 -9.40
N SER A 203 11.75 -15.18 -9.18
CA SER A 203 10.78 -14.90 -10.26
C SER A 203 11.35 -13.88 -11.26
N ARG A 204 11.90 -12.76 -10.77
CA ARG A 204 12.55 -11.72 -11.58
C ARG A 204 13.65 -12.24 -12.51
N LYS A 205 14.41 -13.26 -12.08
CA LYS A 205 15.42 -13.90 -12.94
C LYS A 205 14.79 -14.61 -14.13
N GLY A 206 13.67 -15.29 -13.92
CA GLY A 206 12.91 -15.98 -14.97
C GLY A 206 12.17 -15.03 -15.90
N THR A 207 11.71 -13.89 -15.39
CA THR A 207 10.89 -12.92 -16.12
C THR A 207 11.68 -11.78 -16.78
N ARG A 208 13.03 -11.79 -16.72
CA ARG A 208 13.86 -10.70 -17.28
C ARG A 208 13.51 -10.35 -18.72
N GLY A 209 13.28 -11.38 -19.56
CA GLY A 209 12.95 -11.23 -20.96
C GLY A 209 11.51 -10.82 -21.25
N TYR A 210 10.65 -10.79 -20.25
CA TYR A 210 9.24 -10.49 -20.39
C TYR A 210 9.01 -9.02 -20.07
N PHE A 211 8.17 -8.39 -20.89
CA PHE A 211 7.47 -7.22 -20.43
C PHE A 211 6.52 -7.68 -19.33
N LEU A 212 6.60 -7.09 -18.14
CA LEU A 212 5.62 -7.31 -17.09
C LEU A 212 4.35 -6.52 -17.42
N ILE A 213 3.82 -6.79 -18.61
CA ILE A 213 2.53 -6.34 -19.09
C ILE A 213 1.49 -7.36 -18.67
N PHE A 214 0.26 -6.91 -18.51
CA PHE A 214 -0.79 -7.75 -17.96
C PHE A 214 -0.90 -9.09 -18.71
N GLY A 215 -0.74 -10.20 -17.98
CA GLY A 215 -1.16 -11.52 -18.47
C GLY A 215 -2.69 -11.58 -18.55
N GLU A 216 -3.23 -12.40 -19.45
CA GLU A 216 -4.68 -12.53 -19.67
C GLU A 216 -5.44 -12.97 -18.41
N ASN A 217 -4.75 -13.59 -17.45
CA ASN A 217 -5.31 -14.17 -16.22
C ASN A 217 -5.13 -13.28 -14.97
N ILE A 218 -4.81 -11.98 -15.09
CA ILE A 218 -4.70 -11.12 -13.90
C ILE A 218 -6.10 -10.79 -13.37
N PRO A 219 -6.48 -11.25 -12.16
CA PRO A 219 -7.88 -11.37 -11.75
C PRO A 219 -8.57 -10.06 -11.33
N ASP A 220 -7.87 -8.91 -11.29
CA ASP A 220 -8.44 -7.69 -10.72
C ASP A 220 -7.92 -6.37 -11.36
N PRO A 221 -8.82 -5.42 -11.70
CA PRO A 221 -8.48 -4.06 -12.08
C PRO A 221 -7.83 -3.16 -11.03
N SER A 222 -8.06 -3.39 -9.73
CA SER A 222 -7.60 -2.53 -8.64
C SER A 222 -6.08 -2.59 -8.45
N GLY A 223 -5.47 -3.75 -8.75
CA GLY A 223 -4.02 -3.89 -8.91
C GLY A 223 -3.45 -3.32 -10.21
N LYS A 224 -4.28 -2.92 -11.20
CA LYS A 224 -3.80 -2.32 -12.47
C LYS A 224 -3.08 -0.99 -12.27
N ASN A 225 -3.47 -0.24 -11.24
CA ASN A 225 -2.89 1.08 -10.95
C ASN A 225 -1.53 1.00 -10.22
N ARG A 226 -1.06 -0.20 -9.86
CA ARG A 226 0.03 -0.38 -8.88
C ARG A 226 1.21 -1.24 -9.34
N VAL A 227 1.10 -1.99 -10.44
CA VAL A 227 2.20 -2.85 -10.94
C VAL A 227 3.01 -2.26 -12.08
N ASP A 228 2.54 -1.19 -12.72
CA ASP A 228 3.43 -0.31 -13.47
C ASP A 228 2.85 1.10 -13.47
N LYS A 229 3.32 1.92 -12.53
CA LYS A 229 2.82 3.27 -12.34
C LYS A 229 3.38 4.16 -13.46
N TRP A 230 2.64 4.22 -14.57
CA TRP A 230 2.69 5.27 -15.61
C TRP A 230 4.09 5.66 -16.07
N GLY A 231 4.57 4.95 -17.09
CA GLY A 231 5.90 5.17 -17.63
C GLY A 231 6.19 4.22 -18.78
N TYR A 232 7.21 3.42 -18.58
CA TYR A 232 7.78 2.57 -19.62
C TYR A 232 7.88 1.16 -19.09
N VAL A 233 7.20 0.23 -19.74
CA VAL A 233 7.37 -1.19 -19.43
C VAL A 233 8.60 -1.68 -20.16
N MET A 234 9.47 -2.39 -19.44
CA MET A 234 10.80 -2.74 -19.93
C MET A 234 11.01 -4.25 -19.90
N ALA A 235 11.74 -4.76 -20.89
CA ALA A 235 12.13 -6.16 -20.99
C ALA A 235 13.60 -6.29 -21.40
N LEU A 236 14.25 -7.36 -20.99
CA LEU A 236 15.63 -7.71 -21.34
C LEU A 236 15.65 -9.11 -21.97
N PRO A 237 15.19 -9.28 -23.23
CA PRO A 237 15.12 -10.58 -23.89
C PRO A 237 16.47 -11.27 -23.96
N THR A 238 17.53 -10.47 -24.09
CA THR A 238 18.90 -10.95 -24.00
C THR A 238 19.62 -10.21 -22.89
N ILE A 239 20.36 -10.94 -22.07
CA ILE A 239 21.16 -10.36 -21.00
C ILE A 239 22.40 -11.22 -20.76
N LYS A 240 23.55 -10.55 -20.65
CA LYS A 240 24.82 -11.12 -20.21
C LYS A 240 25.33 -10.27 -19.07
N ILE A 241 25.55 -10.90 -17.92
CA ILE A 241 26.11 -10.26 -16.73
C ILE A 241 27.49 -10.84 -16.48
N THR A 242 28.47 -9.97 -16.28
CA THR A 242 29.83 -10.31 -15.85
C THR A 242 30.14 -9.53 -14.56
N PRO A 243 31.26 -9.82 -13.86
CA PRO A 243 31.61 -9.10 -12.64
C PRO A 243 31.79 -7.58 -12.77
N THR A 244 31.97 -7.07 -13.99
CA THR A 244 32.25 -5.65 -14.26
C THR A 244 31.42 -5.07 -15.41
N SER A 245 30.48 -5.85 -15.97
CA SER A 245 29.62 -5.36 -17.05
C SER A 245 28.27 -6.08 -17.12
N LEU A 246 27.28 -5.37 -17.65
CA LEU A 246 25.99 -5.91 -18.06
C LEU A 246 25.73 -5.47 -19.50
N SER A 247 25.37 -6.40 -20.39
CA SER A 247 25.04 -6.08 -21.77
C SER A 247 23.85 -6.90 -22.27
N GLY A 248 23.07 -6.35 -23.19
CA GLY A 248 21.93 -7.04 -23.77
C GLY A 248 21.05 -6.12 -24.60
N GLU A 249 19.99 -6.69 -25.16
CA GLU A 249 18.91 -5.92 -25.75
C GLU A 249 17.94 -5.50 -24.64
N LEU A 250 17.73 -4.20 -24.53
CA LEU A 250 16.71 -3.61 -23.67
C LEU A 250 15.56 -3.14 -24.55
N GLN A 251 14.38 -3.70 -24.31
CA GLN A 251 13.16 -3.34 -25.00
C GLN A 251 12.27 -2.47 -24.11
N PHE A 252 11.53 -1.58 -24.76
CA PHE A 252 10.65 -0.60 -24.17
C PHE A 252 9.27 -0.73 -24.80
N TRP A 253 8.24 -0.62 -23.99
CA TRP A 253 6.86 -0.42 -24.41
C TRP A 253 6.33 0.83 -23.69
N ALA A 254 5.91 1.83 -24.46
CA ALA A 254 5.36 3.05 -23.87
C ALA A 254 3.89 2.87 -23.51
N SER A 255 3.59 2.99 -22.22
CA SER A 255 2.24 3.02 -21.66
C SER A 255 1.88 4.41 -21.09
N THR A 256 2.69 5.44 -21.38
CA THR A 256 2.51 6.81 -20.88
C THR A 256 1.32 7.56 -21.47
N GLY A 257 0.69 7.04 -22.53
CA GLY A 257 -0.29 7.78 -23.32
C GLY A 257 0.33 8.89 -24.18
N ASN A 258 1.66 9.04 -24.16
CA ASN A 258 2.39 10.09 -24.87
C ASN A 258 3.46 9.48 -25.79
N ASN A 259 3.68 10.11 -26.93
CA ASN A 259 4.84 9.81 -27.77
C ASN A 259 6.05 10.55 -27.19
N THR A 260 7.18 9.87 -27.05
CA THR A 260 8.42 10.45 -26.55
C THR A 260 9.61 10.08 -27.43
N VAL A 261 10.72 10.80 -27.23
CA VAL A 261 12.01 10.46 -27.82
C VAL A 261 12.70 9.48 -26.88
N LEU A 262 13.02 8.28 -27.37
CA LEU A 262 13.82 7.33 -26.62
C LEU A 262 15.28 7.79 -26.63
N ASP A 263 15.68 8.49 -25.57
CA ASP A 263 17.02 8.99 -25.38
C ASP A 263 17.86 8.00 -24.56
N PRO A 264 18.89 7.36 -25.14
CA PRO A 264 19.71 6.42 -24.39
C PRO A 264 20.44 7.02 -23.18
N ALA A 265 20.65 8.34 -23.15
CA ALA A 265 21.25 9.02 -21.99
C ALA A 265 20.39 8.93 -20.73
N ASN A 266 19.09 8.67 -20.88
CA ASN A 266 18.14 8.51 -19.78
C ASN A 266 18.09 7.08 -19.22
N ILE A 267 18.90 6.15 -19.78
CA ILE A 267 18.96 4.76 -19.34
C ILE A 267 20.10 4.59 -18.33
N THR A 268 19.74 4.15 -17.12
CA THR A 268 20.66 3.95 -16.00
C THR A 268 20.56 2.54 -15.46
N LEU A 269 21.69 1.92 -15.10
CA LEU A 269 21.71 0.74 -14.26
C LEU A 269 21.98 1.18 -12.82
N VAL A 270 21.13 0.75 -11.90
CA VAL A 270 21.20 1.08 -10.48
C VAL A 270 21.55 -0.16 -9.68
N SER A 271 22.48 -0.02 -8.74
CA SER A 271 22.89 -1.08 -7.82
C SER A 271 21.97 -1.19 -6.60
N THR A 272 22.10 -2.27 -5.86
CA THR A 272 21.42 -2.49 -4.57
C THR A 272 21.79 -1.44 -3.51
N GLU A 273 22.94 -0.77 -3.66
CA GLU A 273 23.40 0.33 -2.80
C GLU A 273 23.00 1.73 -3.33
N GLY A 274 22.26 1.80 -4.44
CA GLY A 274 21.82 3.06 -5.04
C GLY A 274 22.86 3.76 -5.92
N LYS A 275 24.08 3.21 -6.09
CA LYS A 275 25.05 3.67 -7.11
C LYS A 275 24.48 3.45 -8.51
N SER A 276 24.73 4.37 -9.44
CA SER A 276 24.23 4.30 -10.80
C SER A 276 25.33 4.44 -11.85
N VAL A 277 25.13 3.78 -12.99
CA VAL A 277 25.97 3.92 -14.20
C VAL A 277 25.07 4.10 -15.42
N ASN A 278 25.46 5.01 -16.32
CA ASN A 278 24.70 5.26 -17.55
C ASN A 278 24.94 4.18 -18.59
N ALA A 279 23.94 3.92 -19.42
CA ALA A 279 24.06 3.01 -20.55
C ALA A 279 24.99 3.60 -21.63
N LYS A 280 25.75 2.71 -22.28
CA LYS A 280 26.24 2.93 -23.64
C LYS A 280 25.30 2.22 -24.59
N ALA A 281 24.57 2.96 -25.40
CA ALA A 281 23.67 2.38 -26.40
C ALA A 281 24.35 2.20 -27.76
N GLY A 282 24.09 1.04 -28.35
CA GLY A 282 24.47 0.70 -29.71
C GLY A 282 23.29 0.85 -30.66
N THR A 283 23.23 -0.02 -31.67
CA THR A 283 22.11 -0.08 -32.61
C THR A 283 20.83 -0.58 -31.94
N GLY A 284 19.70 -0.29 -32.56
CA GLY A 284 18.40 -0.71 -32.09
C GLY A 284 17.34 -0.68 -33.17
N TRP A 285 16.08 -0.65 -32.74
CA TRP A 285 14.92 -0.53 -33.61
C TRP A 285 13.76 0.13 -32.86
N CYS A 286 12.86 0.76 -33.60
CA CYS A 286 11.56 1.21 -33.09
C CYS A 286 10.47 0.83 -34.07
N GLU A 287 9.33 0.39 -33.57
CA GLU A 287 8.15 0.19 -34.39
C GLU A 287 7.62 1.55 -34.88
N ALA A 288 7.19 1.58 -36.13
CA ALA A 288 6.53 2.71 -36.74
C ALA A 288 5.34 2.23 -37.58
N GLU A 289 4.34 3.10 -37.72
CA GLU A 289 3.27 2.91 -38.70
C GLU A 289 3.80 3.24 -40.09
N VAL A 290 3.65 2.31 -41.01
CA VAL A 290 4.08 2.47 -42.40
C VAL A 290 2.89 2.21 -43.30
N LEU A 291 2.58 3.18 -44.17
CA LEU A 291 1.63 3.01 -45.26
C LEU A 291 2.23 2.06 -46.30
N VAL A 292 1.53 0.95 -46.54
CA VAL A 292 1.90 -0.05 -47.52
C VAL A 292 0.73 -0.35 -48.43
N GLY A 293 1.00 -0.51 -49.73
CA GLY A 293 -0.02 -0.78 -50.73
C GLY A 293 0.15 0.10 -51.96
N LYS A 294 -0.72 -0.12 -52.95
CA LYS A 294 -0.80 0.76 -54.12
C LYS A 294 -1.54 2.03 -53.73
N LYS A 295 -1.21 3.12 -54.41
CA LYS A 295 -1.85 4.42 -54.18
C LYS A 295 -3.36 4.32 -54.39
N GLY A 296 -4.15 4.58 -53.35
CA GLY A 296 -5.61 4.42 -53.33
C GLY A 296 -6.13 3.18 -52.57
N ASP A 297 -5.25 2.23 -52.25
CA ASP A 297 -5.54 0.99 -51.49
C ASP A 297 -4.50 0.77 -50.37
N GLU A 298 -3.91 1.85 -49.83
CA GLU A 298 -2.92 1.71 -48.77
C GLU A 298 -3.53 1.24 -47.45
N LYS A 299 -2.82 0.35 -46.76
CA LYS A 299 -3.10 -0.05 -45.37
C LYS A 299 -1.94 0.37 -44.47
N ILE A 300 -2.24 0.59 -43.18
CA ILE A 300 -1.23 0.87 -42.16
C ILE A 300 -0.74 -0.46 -41.59
N GLU A 301 0.56 -0.69 -41.64
CA GLU A 301 1.22 -1.82 -40.96
C GLU A 301 2.23 -1.31 -39.91
N LYS A 302 2.36 -2.04 -38.80
CA LYS A 302 3.44 -1.82 -37.83
C LYS A 302 4.72 -2.50 -38.34
N LYS A 303 5.79 -1.73 -38.55
CA LYS A 303 7.10 -2.25 -38.98
C LYS A 303 8.23 -1.71 -38.12
N ARG A 304 9.24 -2.55 -37.88
CA ARG A 304 10.47 -2.16 -37.19
C ARG A 304 11.36 -1.32 -38.11
N GLN A 305 11.67 -0.12 -37.68
CA GLN A 305 12.66 0.77 -38.29
C GLN A 305 13.96 0.66 -37.52
N ASN A 306 15.07 0.44 -38.23
CA ASN A 306 16.38 0.34 -37.60
C ASN A 306 16.84 1.70 -37.06
N LEU A 307 17.48 1.66 -35.90
CA LEU A 307 18.12 2.80 -35.27
C LEU A 307 19.64 2.61 -35.28
N LYS A 308 20.39 3.59 -35.79
CA LYS A 308 21.86 3.54 -35.75
C LYS A 308 22.37 3.91 -34.36
N ALA A 309 23.59 3.50 -34.05
CA ALA A 309 24.24 3.88 -32.79
C ALA A 309 24.32 5.41 -32.66
N GLY A 310 23.89 5.93 -31.51
CA GLY A 310 23.86 7.37 -31.24
C GLY A 310 22.63 8.13 -31.77
N GLU A 311 21.76 7.48 -32.55
CA GLU A 311 20.47 8.06 -32.90
C GLU A 311 19.47 7.87 -31.76
N LYS A 312 18.53 8.83 -31.62
CA LYS A 312 17.42 8.71 -30.68
C LYS A 312 16.25 8.01 -31.35
N GLY A 313 15.62 7.07 -30.64
CA GLY A 313 14.44 6.37 -31.13
C GLY A 313 13.18 7.23 -31.01
N LYS A 314 12.14 6.90 -31.78
CA LYS A 314 10.80 7.45 -31.58
C LYS A 314 9.95 6.38 -30.90
N LEU A 315 9.75 6.54 -29.59
CA LEU A 315 8.94 5.62 -28.80
C LEU A 315 7.50 6.12 -28.79
N MET A 316 6.69 5.53 -29.67
CA MET A 316 5.27 5.88 -29.79
C MET A 316 4.44 5.10 -28.76
N ASN A 317 3.33 5.69 -28.32
CA ASN A 317 2.43 5.06 -27.36
C ASN A 317 1.92 3.71 -27.89
N GLU A 318 2.02 2.66 -27.06
CA GLU A 318 1.71 1.26 -27.40
C GLU A 318 2.59 0.60 -28.47
N PHE A 319 3.71 1.23 -28.84
CA PHE A 319 4.72 0.68 -29.76
C PHE A 319 5.96 0.27 -28.99
N GLN A 320 6.73 -0.64 -29.59
CA GLN A 320 7.97 -1.13 -28.99
C GLN A 320 9.20 -0.49 -29.62
N CYS A 321 10.22 -0.28 -28.80
CA CYS A 321 11.59 -0.04 -29.25
C CYS A 321 12.54 -1.02 -28.58
N GLY A 322 13.61 -1.42 -29.25
CA GLY A 322 14.71 -2.20 -28.70
C GLY A 322 16.03 -1.47 -28.88
N LEU A 323 16.88 -1.45 -27.86
CA LEU A 323 18.23 -0.89 -27.90
C LEU A 323 19.23 -1.91 -27.37
N ASN A 324 20.33 -2.12 -28.09
CA ASN A 324 21.47 -2.82 -27.50
C ASN A 324 22.16 -1.89 -26.51
N VAL A 325 22.22 -2.29 -25.25
CA VAL A 325 22.82 -1.50 -24.17
C VAL A 325 23.99 -2.24 -23.54
N THR A 326 24.98 -1.48 -23.09
CA THR A 326 26.09 -1.98 -22.27
C THR A 326 26.33 -1.03 -21.11
N PHE A 327 26.48 -1.59 -19.92
CA PHE A 327 26.86 -0.91 -18.69
C PHE A 327 28.20 -1.48 -18.24
N ASN A 328 29.15 -0.60 -17.92
CA ASN A 328 30.42 -0.97 -17.32
C ASN A 328 30.47 -0.41 -15.91
N PHE A 329 30.91 -1.21 -14.95
CA PHE A 329 30.95 -0.85 -13.54
C PHE A 329 32.12 -1.52 -12.82
N GLU A 330 32.46 -0.99 -11.66
CA GLU A 330 33.56 -1.49 -10.83
C GLU A 330 33.22 -2.84 -10.17
N LYS A 331 34.26 -3.59 -9.81
CA LYS A 331 34.12 -4.85 -9.06
C LYS A 331 33.48 -4.55 -7.70
N GLY A 332 32.33 -5.16 -7.44
CA GLY A 332 31.54 -4.92 -6.22
C GLY A 332 30.25 -4.13 -6.45
N PHE A 333 30.04 -3.56 -7.66
CA PHE A 333 28.73 -3.09 -8.07
C PHE A 333 27.79 -4.29 -8.24
N VAL A 334 26.71 -4.35 -7.46
CA VAL A 334 25.68 -5.40 -7.54
C VAL A 334 24.47 -4.83 -8.28
N PRO A 335 24.24 -5.18 -9.57
CA PRO A 335 23.10 -4.69 -10.35
C PRO A 335 21.76 -5.05 -9.70
N ASP A 336 20.87 -4.07 -9.54
CA ASP A 336 19.51 -4.27 -9.00
C ASP A 336 18.44 -4.09 -10.08
N TYR A 337 18.38 -2.91 -10.69
CA TYR A 337 17.43 -2.62 -11.77
C TYR A 337 18.00 -1.68 -12.82
N ILE A 338 17.46 -1.79 -14.04
CA ILE A 338 17.64 -0.79 -15.09
C ILE A 338 16.47 0.17 -15.02
N GLN A 339 16.75 1.47 -15.07
CA GLN A 339 15.75 2.52 -15.08
C GLN A 339 15.86 3.34 -16.36
N TYR A 340 14.70 3.69 -16.92
CA TYR A 340 14.58 4.79 -17.88
C TYR A 340 13.68 5.86 -17.29
N LYS A 341 14.09 7.13 -17.39
CA LYS A 341 13.35 8.26 -16.84
C LYS A 341 13.45 9.47 -17.75
N ASP A 342 12.31 10.02 -18.12
CA ASP A 342 12.21 11.31 -18.81
C ASP A 342 11.15 12.21 -18.16
N GLU A 343 10.72 13.27 -18.85
CA GLU A 343 9.68 14.19 -18.37
C GLU A 343 8.29 13.57 -18.27
N PHE A 344 8.02 12.47 -18.98
CA PHE A 344 6.69 11.86 -19.05
C PHE A 344 6.53 10.70 -18.07
N GLY A 345 7.61 10.04 -17.66
CA GLY A 345 7.51 8.94 -16.72
C GLY A 345 8.81 8.25 -16.36
N ILE A 346 8.66 7.17 -15.60
CA ILE A 346 9.77 6.32 -15.13
C ILE A 346 9.40 4.86 -15.43
N GLY A 347 10.31 4.12 -16.04
CA GLY A 347 10.26 2.67 -16.16
C GLY A 347 11.38 2.02 -15.36
N LYS A 348 11.10 0.88 -14.71
CA LYS A 348 12.11 0.10 -13.99
C LYS A 348 11.99 -1.39 -14.33
N LYS A 349 13.09 -1.99 -14.79
CA LYS A 349 13.22 -3.44 -14.91
C LYS A 349 14.17 -3.97 -13.84
N PHE A 350 13.61 -4.62 -12.83
CA PHE A 350 14.39 -5.32 -11.81
C PHE A 350 15.01 -6.59 -12.39
N LEU A 351 16.26 -6.83 -12.02
CA LEU A 351 17.06 -7.95 -12.53
C LEU A 351 16.89 -9.19 -11.66
N GLY A 352 16.55 -9.04 -10.38
CA GLY A 352 16.58 -10.14 -9.42
C GLY A 352 18.02 -10.53 -9.06
N GLN A 353 18.31 -10.56 -7.77
CA GLN A 353 19.65 -10.84 -7.21
C GLN A 353 19.99 -12.32 -7.28
#